data_AF-A0A7Y4INN3-F1
#
_entry.id   AF-A0A7Y4INN3-F1
#
_cell.length_a   1.000
_cell.length_b   1.000
_cell.length_c   1.000
_cell.angle_alpha   90.00
_cell.angle_beta   90.00
_cell.angle_gamma   90.00
#
_symmetry.space_group_name_H-M   'P 1'
#
loop_
_entity.id
_entity.type
_entity.pdbx_description
1 polymer ?
#
loop_
_entity_poly.entity_id
_entity_poly.type
_entity_poly.pdbx_seq_one_letter_code
_entity_poly.pdbx_strand_id
1 'polypeptide(L)' 'MTAETFHALQQVLERLGDPALREPQAANGLVARHVVPQHGLELEYAWDERSRTLTLLGLARVPNAP' A
#
# COMPACT_ATOMS: atom_id res chain seq x y z
N MET A 1 -16.37 -4.01 -4.33
CA MET A 1 -14.98 -4.16 -4.83
C MET A 1 -15.01 -5.18 -5.96
N THR A 2 -14.36 -4.93 -7.10
CA THR A 2 -14.34 -5.89 -8.23
C THR A 2 -13.14 -6.84 -8.10
N ALA A 3 -13.17 -7.97 -8.81
CA ALA A 3 -12.04 -8.90 -8.86
C ALA A 3 -10.76 -8.23 -9.40
N GLU A 4 -10.91 -7.36 -10.39
CA GLU A 4 -9.81 -6.54 -10.93
C GLU A 4 -9.22 -5.61 -9.87
N THR A 5 -10.07 -4.89 -9.11
CA THR A 5 -9.61 -4.03 -8.02
C THR A 5 -8.87 -4.82 -6.94
N PHE A 6 -9.33 -6.03 -6.62
CA PHE A 6 -8.66 -6.90 -5.67
C PHE A 6 -7.29 -7.36 -6.18
N HIS A 7 -7.19 -7.75 -7.44
CA HIS A 7 -5.92 -8.18 -8.04
C HIS A 7 -4.89 -7.04 -8.04
N ALA A 8 -5.30 -5.83 -8.40
CA ALA A 8 -4.44 -4.66 -8.34
C ALA A 8 -3.96 -4.35 -6.91
N LEU A 9 -4.84 -4.53 -5.92
CA LEU A 9 -4.48 -4.38 -4.51
C LEU A 9 -3.41 -5.41 -4.10
N GLN A 10 -3.53 -6.67 -4.52
CA GLN A 10 -2.52 -7.70 -4.25
C GLN A 10 -1.16 -7.31 -4.83
N GLN A 11 -1.10 -6.87 -6.09
CA GLN A 11 0.15 -6.44 -6.74
C GLN A 11 0.78 -5.22 -6.06
N VAL A 12 -0.02 -4.33 -5.49
CA VAL A 12 0.48 -3.19 -4.71
C VAL A 12 1.07 -3.67 -3.39
N LEU A 13 0.36 -4.53 -2.65
CA LEU A 13 0.83 -5.05 -1.37
C LEU A 13 2.13 -5.87 -1.52
N GLU A 14 2.25 -6.67 -2.57
CA GLU A 14 3.47 -7.41 -2.90
C GLU A 14 4.66 -6.47 -3.12
N ARG A 15 4.48 -5.39 -3.89
CA ARG A 15 5.51 -4.39 -4.13
C ARG A 15 5.90 -3.61 -2.88
N LEU A 16 4.93 -3.24 -2.03
CA LEU A 16 5.20 -2.55 -0.77
C LEU A 16 5.90 -3.47 0.25
N GLY A 17 5.64 -4.77 0.17
CA GLY A 17 6.29 -5.80 0.97
C GLY A 17 7.72 -6.12 0.52
N ASP A 18 8.12 -5.73 -0.69
CA ASP A 18 9.46 -5.96 -1.24
C ASP A 18 10.49 -4.92 -0.72
N PRO A 19 11.48 -5.33 0.09
CA PRO A 19 12.51 -4.44 0.59
C PRO A 19 13.37 -3.79 -0.49
N ALA A 20 13.48 -4.40 -1.69
CA ALA A 20 14.28 -3.85 -2.79
C ALA A 20 13.57 -2.71 -3.54
N LEU A 21 12.24 -2.64 -3.43
CA LEU A 21 11.40 -1.66 -4.14
C LEU A 21 10.80 -0.60 -3.20
N ARG A 22 10.87 -0.81 -1.88
CA ARG A 22 10.29 0.10 -0.89
C ARG A 22 11.12 1.38 -0.75
N GLU A 23 10.43 2.51 -0.72
CA GLU A 23 11.08 3.79 -0.42
C GLU A 23 11.56 3.86 1.05
N PRO A 24 12.73 4.49 1.31
CA PRO A 24 13.30 4.58 2.66
C PRO A 24 12.36 5.22 3.70
N GLN A 25 11.43 6.06 3.25
CA GLN A 25 10.49 6.81 4.08
C GLN A 25 9.53 5.90 4.87
N ALA A 26 9.22 4.72 4.32
CA ALA A 26 8.32 3.74 4.93
C ALA A 26 9.03 2.79 5.92
N ALA A 27 10.37 2.78 5.97
CA ALA A 27 11.15 1.79 6.72
C ALA A 27 11.16 2.00 8.25
N ASN A 28 10.80 3.19 8.75
CA ASN A 28 11.00 3.53 10.17
C ASN A 28 9.77 3.29 11.06
N GLY A 29 8.87 2.35 10.70
CA GLY A 29 7.63 2.12 11.44
C GLY A 29 6.65 3.31 11.38
N LEU A 30 6.91 4.28 10.50
CA LEU A 30 6.02 5.40 10.24
C LEU A 30 4.85 4.93 9.37
N VAL A 31 3.68 5.49 9.64
CA VAL A 31 2.49 5.28 8.82
C VAL A 31 2.73 5.94 7.46
N ALA A 32 2.66 5.12 6.41
CA ALA A 32 2.81 5.53 5.02
C ALA A 32 1.47 5.40 4.28
N ARG A 33 1.33 6.19 3.21
CA ARG A 33 0.16 6.16 2.34
C ARG A 33 0.55 5.87 0.89
N HIS A 34 -0.21 5.02 0.23
CA HIS A 34 -0.02 4.69 -1.18
C HIS A 34 -1.34 4.83 -1.95
N VAL A 35 -1.34 5.69 -2.97
CA VAL A 35 -2.51 5.88 -3.84
C VAL A 35 -2.42 4.92 -5.02
N VAL A 36 -3.55 4.31 -5.37
CA VAL A 36 -3.75 3.48 -6.56
C VAL A 36 -4.76 4.22 -7.46
N PRO A 37 -4.31 5.20 -8.26
CA PRO A 37 -5.21 6.14 -8.94
C PRO A 37 -6.16 5.44 -9.92
N GLN A 38 -5.68 4.40 -10.61
CA GLN A 38 -6.46 3.63 -11.58
C GLN A 38 -7.71 2.96 -10.97
N HIS A 39 -7.70 2.75 -9.65
CA HIS A 39 -8.80 2.11 -8.93
C HIS A 39 -9.44 3.00 -7.87
N GLY A 40 -9.05 4.28 -7.77
CA GLY A 40 -9.57 5.21 -6.76
C GLY A 40 -9.40 4.69 -5.34
N LEU A 41 -8.22 4.15 -5.03
CA LEU A 41 -7.90 3.61 -3.72
C LEU A 41 -6.72 4.33 -3.09
N GLU A 42 -6.75 4.46 -1.77
CA GLU A 42 -5.61 4.83 -0.95
C GLU A 42 -5.44 3.77 0.14
N LEU A 43 -4.20 3.30 0.29
CA LEU A 43 -3.78 2.38 1.33
C LEU A 43 -3.03 3.15 2.39
N GLU A 44 -3.38 2.92 3.66
CA GLU A 44 -2.57 3.31 4.80
C GLU A 44 -1.90 2.07 5.38
N TYR A 45 -0.58 2.09 5.54
CA TYR A 45 0.19 0.92 5.97
C TYR A 45 1.38 1.32 6.84
N ALA A 46 1.87 0.37 7.61
CA ALA A 46 3.14 0.47 8.33
C ALA A 46 4.04 -0.70 7.96
N TRP A 47 5.34 -0.46 7.97
CA TRP A 47 6.35 -1.50 7.82
C TRP A 47 7.18 -1.62 9.10
N ASP A 48 7.30 -2.84 9.61
CA ASP A 48 8.22 -3.18 10.68
C ASP A 48 9.43 -3.90 10.09
N GLU A 49 10.59 -3.22 10.07
CA GLU A 49 11.87 -3.79 9.60
C GLU A 49 12.33 -4.97 10.46
N ARG A 50 12.03 -4.94 11.77
CA ARG A 50 12.49 -5.99 12.69
C ARG A 50 11.82 -7.32 12.40
N SER A 51 10.52 -7.30 12.09
CA SER A 51 9.75 -8.49 11.75
C SER A 51 9.58 -8.70 10.25
N ARG A 52 10.10 -7.78 9.43
CA ARG A 52 9.89 -7.74 7.97
C ARG A 52 8.43 -7.88 7.59
N THR A 53 7.56 -7.16 8.29
CA THR A 53 6.11 -7.29 8.15
C THR A 53 5.51 -5.99 7.64
N LEU A 54 4.71 -6.09 6.58
CA LEU A 54 3.81 -5.02 6.15
C LEU A 54 2.46 -5.21 6.84
N THR A 55 2.02 -4.18 7.57
CA THR A 55 0.69 -4.15 8.17
C THR A 55 -0.16 -3.14 7.42
N LEU A 56 -1.24 -3.63 6.79
CA LEU A 56 -2.27 -2.77 6.24
C LEU A 56 -3.12 -2.22 7.39
N LEU A 57 -3.14 -0.90 7.54
CA LEU A 57 -3.86 -0.18 8.61
C LEU A 57 -5.22 0.32 8.12
N GLY A 58 -5.31 0.72 6.85
CA GLY A 58 -6.52 1.28 6.27
C GLY A 58 -6.58 1.12 4.75
N LEU A 59 -7.81 1.02 4.24
CA LEU A 59 -8.12 1.04 2.82
C LEU A 59 -9.30 1.98 2.60
N ALA A 60 -9.08 3.06 1.88
CA ALA A 60 -10.08 4.08 1.59
C ALA A 60 -10.32 4.22 0.08
N ARG A 61 -11.55 4.62 -0.27
CA ARG A 61 -11.86 5.11 -1.62
C ARG A 61 -11.45 6.57 -1.68
N VAL A 62 -10.66 6.94 -2.69
CA VAL A 62 -10.35 8.34 -3.00
C VAL A 62 -10.97 8.71 -4.33
N PRO A 63 -11.43 9.96 -4.51
CA PRO A 63 -11.92 10.41 -5.81
C PRO A 63 -10.82 10.20 -6.85
N ASN A 64 -11.15 9.58 -7.98
CA ASN A 64 -10.24 9.59 -9.12
C ASN A 64 -10.01 11.06 -9.47
N ALA A 65 -8.75 11.51 -9.43
CA ALA A 65 -8.42 12.82 -9.96
C ALA A 65 -8.92 12.87 -11.43
N PRO A 66 -9.63 13.93 -11.82
CA PRO A 66 -10.23 14.06 -13.16
C PRO A 66 -9.18 14.04 -14.28
#